data_AF-A0A957LK12-F1
#
_entry.id   AF-A0A957LK12-F1
#
_cell.length_a   1.000
_cell.length_b   1.000
_cell.length_c   1.000
_cell.angle_alpha   90.00
_cell.angle_beta   90.00
_cell.angle_gamma   90.00
#
_symmetry.space_group_name_H-M   'P 1'
#
loop_
_entity.id
_entity.type
_entity.pdbx_description
1 polymer ?
#
loop_
_entity_poly.entity_id
_entity_poly.type
_entity_poly.pdbx_seq_one_letter_code
_entity_poly.pdbx_strand_id
1 'polypeptide(L)'
;MKLFVLVYLILFYGLAFFWRSYVTWRATGINPYRLRQQAGLVGFLGRLYRIISIGLVLAVSIYSLAPANWYPYLVPLPWLEARPITIIGVVLLVVALIWVLIAQAQMGASWRIGIDEENQTDLVTHGVFRI
;
A
#
# COMPACT_ATOMS: atom_id res chain seq x y z
N MET A 1 6.80 3.86 18.65
CA MET A 1 6.44 2.81 17.67
C MET A 1 4.98 2.88 17.26
N LYS A 2 4.01 2.88 18.19
CA LYS A 2 2.57 3.07 17.89
C LYS A 2 2.27 4.18 16.87
N LEU A 3 2.66 5.42 17.19
CA LEU A 3 2.42 6.56 16.30
C LEU A 3 3.17 6.45 14.97
N PHE A 4 4.37 5.85 14.96
CA PHE A 4 5.15 5.68 13.73
C PHE A 4 4.41 4.81 12.72
N VAL A 5 3.86 3.67 13.13
CA VAL A 5 3.14 2.76 12.22
C VAL A 5 1.87 3.43 11.69
N LEU A 6 1.16 4.19 12.51
CA LEU A 6 -0.01 4.96 12.08
C LEU A 6 0.36 6.05 11.06
N VAL A 7 1.38 6.84 11.34
CA VAL A 7 1.86 7.90 10.43
C VAL A 7 2.36 7.28 9.13
N TYR A 8 3.12 6.18 9.21
CA TYR A 8 3.56 5.44 8.04
C TYR A 8 2.39 4.95 7.19
N LEU A 9 1.35 4.39 7.81
CA LEU A 9 0.15 3.92 7.12
C LEU A 9 -0.56 5.06 6.39
N ILE A 10 -0.74 6.20 7.05
CA ILE A 10 -1.33 7.42 6.46
C ILE A 10 -0.50 7.90 5.28
N LEU A 11 0.82 7.98 5.43
CA LEU A 11 1.73 8.39 4.35
C LEU A 11 1.71 7.39 3.20
N PHE A 12 1.69 6.09 3.48
CA PHE A 12 1.68 5.05 2.46
C PHE A 12 0.40 5.13 1.62
N TYR A 13 -0.78 5.11 2.24
CA TYR A 13 -2.02 5.27 1.48
C TYR A 13 -2.12 6.67 0.84
N GLY A 14 -1.72 7.72 1.54
CA GLY A 14 -1.73 9.09 1.04
C GLY A 14 -0.88 9.25 -0.23
N LEU A 15 0.37 8.79 -0.21
CA LEU A 15 1.32 8.97 -1.30
C LEU A 15 1.16 7.90 -2.39
N ALA A 16 1.15 6.62 -2.01
CA ALA A 16 1.19 5.52 -2.97
C ALA A 16 -0.20 5.20 -3.58
N PHE A 17 -1.29 5.52 -2.88
CA PHE A 17 -2.65 5.31 -3.42
C PHE A 17 -3.27 6.62 -3.88
N PHE A 18 -3.55 7.55 -2.97
CA PHE A 18 -4.39 8.71 -3.28
C PHE A 18 -3.67 9.72 -4.17
N TRP A 19 -2.48 10.18 -3.75
CA TRP A 19 -1.68 11.13 -4.51
C TRP A 19 -1.34 10.59 -5.90
N ARG A 20 -0.84 9.35 -5.97
CA ARG A 20 -0.51 8.74 -7.26
C ARG A 20 -1.72 8.60 -8.17
N SER A 21 -2.86 8.16 -7.64
CA SER A 21 -4.10 8.08 -8.42
C SER A 21 -4.55 9.43 -8.95
N TYR A 22 -4.45 10.47 -8.13
CA TYR A 22 -4.79 11.83 -8.53
C TYR A 22 -3.87 12.35 -9.65
N VAL A 23 -2.55 12.17 -9.52
CA VAL A 23 -1.57 12.61 -10.54
C VAL A 23 -1.81 11.90 -11.87
N THR A 24 -2.01 10.58 -11.86
CA THR A 24 -2.26 9.82 -13.08
C THR A 24 -3.60 10.20 -13.73
N TRP A 25 -4.65 10.40 -12.93
CA TRP A 25 -5.94 10.87 -13.43
C TRP A 25 -5.85 12.26 -14.06
N ARG A 26 -5.13 13.19 -13.43
CA ARG A 26 -4.91 14.54 -13.97
C ARG A 26 -4.11 14.55 -15.27
N ALA A 27 -3.17 13.61 -15.44
CA ALA A 27 -2.33 13.52 -16.63
C ALA A 27 -3.01 12.81 -17.80
N THR A 28 -3.85 11.81 -17.53
CA THR A 28 -4.42 10.93 -18.57
C THR A 28 -5.93 11.13 -18.78
N GLY A 29 -6.62 11.77 -17.85
CA GLY A 29 -8.09 11.83 -17.79
C GLY A 29 -8.76 10.51 -17.38
N ILE A 30 -8.01 9.40 -17.29
CA ILE A 30 -8.51 8.06 -17.01
C ILE A 30 -8.41 7.79 -15.50
N ASN A 31 -9.46 7.25 -14.90
CA ASN A 31 -9.41 6.83 -13.49
C ASN A 31 -8.51 5.59 -13.37
N PRO A 32 -7.37 5.67 -12.65
CA PRO A 32 -6.44 4.56 -12.56
C PRO A 32 -6.93 3.41 -11.66
N TYR A 33 -8.01 3.61 -10.89
CA TYR A 33 -8.57 2.59 -10.01
C TYR A 33 -9.56 1.69 -10.76
N ARG A 34 -9.09 0.51 -11.20
CA ARG A 34 -9.86 -0.46 -12.02
C ARG A 34 -10.21 -1.78 -11.29
N LEU A 35 -9.95 -1.87 -9.99
CA LEU A 35 -10.25 -3.07 -9.18
C LEU A 35 -11.73 -3.50 -9.17
N ARG A 36 -12.67 -2.61 -9.52
CA ARG A 36 -14.12 -2.81 -9.33
C ARG A 36 -14.80 -3.59 -10.48
N GLN A 37 -14.18 -3.69 -11.65
CA GLN A 37 -14.89 -4.02 -12.89
C GLN A 37 -14.66 -5.43 -13.41
N GLN A 38 -13.96 -6.29 -12.67
CA GLN A 38 -13.53 -7.59 -13.18
C GLN A 38 -14.38 -8.72 -12.58
N ALA A 39 -14.92 -9.59 -13.44
CA ALA A 39 -15.59 -10.82 -13.04
C ALA A 39 -14.56 -11.95 -12.82
N GLY A 40 -14.98 -13.05 -12.17
CA GLY A 40 -14.12 -14.22 -11.96
C GLY A 40 -13.03 -14.05 -10.89
N LEU A 41 -11.91 -14.73 -11.06
CA LEU A 41 -10.84 -14.85 -10.05
C LEU A 41 -10.21 -13.50 -9.70
N VAL A 42 -9.93 -12.65 -10.70
CA VAL A 42 -9.27 -11.36 -10.46
C VAL A 42 -10.18 -10.42 -9.67
N GLY A 43 -11.48 -10.42 -9.96
CA GLY A 43 -12.48 -9.71 -9.16
C GLY A 43 -12.62 -10.22 -7.72
N PHE A 44 -12.52 -11.53 -7.51
CA PHE A 44 -12.47 -12.12 -6.17
C PHE A 44 -11.23 -11.65 -5.39
N LEU A 45 -10.05 -11.73 -6.00
CA LEU A 45 -8.81 -11.27 -5.38
C LEU A 45 -8.85 -9.77 -5.07
N GLY A 46 -9.42 -8.94 -5.94
CA GLY A 46 -9.61 -7.51 -5.68
C GLY A 46 -10.52 -7.23 -4.47
N ARG A 47 -11.62 -8.00 -4.32
CA ARG A 47 -12.49 -7.91 -3.13
C ARG A 47 -11.76 -8.34 -1.87
N LEU A 48 -11.03 -9.45 -1.92
CA LEU A 48 -10.25 -9.94 -0.78
C LEU A 48 -9.17 -8.94 -0.36
N TYR A 49 -8.42 -8.40 -1.33
CA TYR A 49 -7.44 -7.33 -1.09
C TYR A 49 -8.06 -6.13 -0.37
N ARG A 50 -9.26 -5.71 -0.76
CA ARG A 50 -9.98 -4.60 -0.11
C ARG A 50 -10.35 -4.94 1.33
N ILE A 51 -10.84 -6.15 1.60
CA ILE A 51 -11.18 -6.60 2.95
C ILE A 51 -9.91 -6.63 3.83
N ILE A 52 -8.82 -7.22 3.33
CA ILE A 52 -7.53 -7.27 4.04
C ILE A 52 -7.00 -5.86 4.30
N SER A 53 -7.08 -4.96 3.32
CA SER A 53 -6.64 -3.57 3.47
C SER A 53 -7.43 -2.82 4.54
N ILE A 54 -8.76 -3.00 4.58
CA ILE A 54 -9.61 -2.42 5.64
C ILE A 54 -9.24 -3.01 7.00
N GLY A 55 -9.08 -4.34 7.07
CA GLY A 55 -8.64 -5.03 8.28
C GLY A 55 -7.28 -4.52 8.79
N LEU A 56 -6.32 -4.28 7.89
CA LEU A 56 -5.02 -3.72 8.21
C LEU A 56 -5.15 -2.30 8.80
N VAL A 57 -5.94 -1.42 8.16
CA VAL A 57 -6.16 -0.06 8.65
C VAL A 57 -6.80 -0.09 10.04
N LEU A 58 -7.80 -0.94 10.25
CA LEU A 58 -8.45 -1.10 11.56
C LEU A 58 -7.47 -1.63 12.60
N ALA A 59 -6.71 -2.68 12.29
CA ALA A 59 -5.75 -3.28 13.21
C ALA A 59 -4.67 -2.29 13.65
N VAL A 60 -4.07 -1.56 12.71
CA VAL A 60 -3.08 -0.52 13.00
C VAL A 60 -3.70 0.62 13.80
N SER A 61 -4.93 1.04 13.48
CA SER A 61 -5.63 2.09 14.22
C SER A 61 -5.92 1.68 15.66
N ILE A 62 -6.41 0.45 15.89
CA ILE A 62 -6.63 -0.10 17.22
C ILE A 62 -5.30 -0.17 17.98
N TYR A 63 -4.25 -0.75 17.40
CA TYR A 63 -2.93 -0.81 18.04
C TYR A 63 -2.39 0.58 18.43
N SER A 64 -2.61 1.58 17.59
CA SER A 64 -2.01 2.91 17.72
C SER A 64 -2.80 3.84 18.62
N LEU A 65 -4.13 3.75 18.60
CA LEU A 65 -5.04 4.70 19.27
C LEU A 65 -5.76 4.10 20.48
N ALA A 66 -5.89 2.78 20.58
CA ALA A 66 -6.56 2.17 21.72
C ALA A 66 -5.73 2.30 23.01
N PRO A 67 -6.39 2.29 24.18
CA PRO A 67 -5.73 2.29 25.48
C PRO A 67 -4.63 1.22 25.61
N ALA A 68 -3.58 1.51 26.38
CA ALA A 68 -2.40 0.64 26.46
C ALA A 68 -2.71 -0.78 26.98
N ASN A 69 -3.72 -0.93 27.84
CA ASN A 69 -4.20 -2.21 28.36
C ASN A 69 -4.86 -3.10 27.31
N TRP A 70 -5.08 -2.63 26.07
CA TRP A 70 -5.63 -3.45 25.00
C TRP A 70 -4.59 -4.31 24.30
N TYR A 71 -3.31 -3.95 24.39
CA TYR A 71 -2.24 -4.63 23.66
C TYR A 71 -2.18 -6.16 23.89
N PRO A 72 -2.38 -6.68 25.11
CA PRO A 72 -2.42 -8.13 25.34
C PRO A 72 -3.49 -8.88 24.54
N TYR A 73 -4.61 -8.23 24.17
CA TYR A 73 -5.66 -8.84 23.35
C TYR A 73 -5.33 -8.85 21.86
N LEU A 74 -4.27 -8.17 21.43
CA LEU A 74 -3.79 -8.14 20.05
C LEU A 74 -2.78 -9.25 19.74
N VAL A 75 -2.68 -10.26 20.62
CA VAL A 75 -1.77 -11.41 20.49
C VAL A 75 -0.33 -10.93 20.23
N PRO A 76 0.30 -10.26 21.21
CA PRO A 76 1.67 -9.79 21.05
C PRO A 76 2.62 -10.97 20.81
N LEU A 77 3.64 -10.73 20.00
CA LEU A 77 4.70 -11.68 19.71
C LEU A 77 5.99 -11.14 20.33
N PRO A 78 6.33 -11.51 21.58
CA PRO A 78 7.39 -10.85 22.35
C PRO A 78 8.76 -10.88 21.66
N TRP A 79 9.02 -11.93 20.87
CA TRP A 79 10.25 -12.07 20.11
C TRP A 79 10.36 -11.07 18.95
N LEU A 80 9.25 -10.54 18.40
CA LEU A 80 9.26 -9.45 17.41
C LEU A 80 9.42 -8.07 18.04
N GLU A 81 9.19 -7.94 19.33
CA GLU A 81 9.32 -6.66 20.07
C GLU A 81 10.76 -6.34 20.45
N ALA A 82 11.70 -7.25 20.19
CA ALA A 82 13.12 -7.00 20.40
C ALA A 82 13.57 -5.77 19.60
N ARG A 83 14.30 -4.86 20.25
CA ARG A 83 14.72 -3.58 19.68
C ARG A 83 15.42 -3.71 18.32
N PRO A 84 16.36 -4.65 18.09
CA PRO A 84 16.97 -4.84 16.78
C PRO A 84 15.95 -5.20 15.69
N ILE A 85 15.00 -6.09 15.99
CA ILE A 85 13.97 -6.55 15.04
C ILE A 85 13.03 -5.40 14.69
N THR A 86 12.63 -4.60 15.68
CA THR A 86 11.80 -3.41 15.45
C THR A 86 12.51 -2.39 14.54
N ILE A 87 13.81 -2.15 14.75
CA ILE A 87 14.60 -1.24 13.91
C ILE A 87 14.66 -1.76 12.47
N ILE A 88 14.92 -3.06 12.28
CA ILE A 88 14.92 -3.68 10.95
C ILE A 88 13.56 -3.49 10.27
N GLY A 89 12.45 -3.73 10.98
CA GLY A 89 11.10 -3.53 10.47
C GLY A 89 10.86 -2.08 10.01
N VAL A 90 11.29 -1.09 10.80
CA VAL A 90 11.20 0.33 10.44
C VAL A 90 11.99 0.65 9.18
N VAL A 91 13.25 0.19 9.09
CA VAL A 91 14.09 0.40 7.90
C VAL A 91 13.45 -0.22 6.67
N LEU A 92 12.95 -1.46 6.79
CA LEU A 92 12.27 -2.16 5.69
C LEU A 92 11.03 -1.38 5.21
N LEU A 93 10.21 -0.85 6.12
CA LEU A 93 9.04 -0.05 5.76
C LEU A 93 9.43 1.22 4.99
N VAL A 94 10.44 1.94 5.46
CA VAL A 94 10.90 3.18 4.80
C VAL A 94 11.46 2.87 3.41
N VAL A 95 12.32 1.86 3.29
CA VAL A 95 12.89 1.45 2.00
C VAL A 95 11.79 0.98 1.04
N ALA A 96 10.83 0.19 1.52
CA ALA A 96 9.71 -0.27 0.71
C ALA A 96 8.85 0.88 0.18
N LEU A 97 8.53 1.88 1.03
CA LEU A 97 7.78 3.06 0.59
C LEU A 97 8.53 3.83 -0.49
N ILE A 98 9.83 4.12 -0.27
CA ILE A 98 10.65 4.82 -1.27
C ILE A 98 10.68 4.04 -2.58
N TRP A 99 10.90 2.73 -2.52
CA TRP A 99 10.93 1.86 -3.69
C TRP A 99 9.61 1.87 -4.46
N VAL A 100 8.48 1.76 -3.75
CA VAL A 100 7.14 1.85 -4.36
C VAL A 100 6.95 3.19 -5.05
N LEU A 101 7.29 4.31 -4.41
CA LEU A 101 7.12 5.63 -5.01
C LEU A 101 8.00 5.82 -6.25
N ILE A 102 9.24 5.33 -6.24
CA ILE A 102 10.13 5.33 -7.41
C ILE A 102 9.52 4.51 -8.55
N ALA A 103 9.08 3.28 -8.26
CA ALA A 103 8.48 2.39 -9.25
C ALA A 103 7.22 3.02 -9.87
N GLN A 104 6.34 3.58 -9.03
CA GLN A 104 5.13 4.26 -9.49
C GLN A 104 5.44 5.50 -10.34
N ALA A 105 6.45 6.29 -9.95
CA ALA A 105 6.88 7.46 -10.71
C ALA A 105 7.39 7.07 -12.10
N GLN A 106 8.24 6.04 -12.18
CA GLN A 106 8.77 5.50 -13.43
C GLN A 106 7.68 4.89 -14.32
N MET A 107 6.67 4.26 -13.72
CA MET A 107 5.50 3.80 -14.48
C MET A 107 4.71 4.94 -15.12
N GLY A 108 4.80 6.17 -14.60
CA GLY A 108 4.23 7.34 -15.27
C GLY A 108 2.72 7.20 -15.53
N ALA A 109 2.33 7.50 -16.77
CA ALA A 109 0.97 7.38 -17.28
C ALA A 109 0.47 5.93 -17.37
N SER A 110 1.37 4.94 -17.38
CA SER A 110 1.03 3.51 -17.44
C SER A 110 0.58 2.94 -16.08
N TRP A 111 0.76 3.67 -14.98
CA TRP A 111 0.40 3.17 -13.66
C TRP A 111 -1.12 3.00 -13.50
N ARG A 112 -1.58 1.81 -13.09
CA ARG A 112 -2.99 1.51 -12.76
C ARG A 112 -3.05 0.68 -11.46
N ILE A 113 -4.15 0.83 -10.72
CA ILE A 113 -4.51 -0.06 -9.62
C ILE A 113 -5.49 -1.10 -10.18
N GLY A 114 -5.00 -2.34 -10.32
CA GLY A 114 -5.72 -3.42 -10.99
C GLY A 114 -5.35 -3.51 -12.49
N ILE A 115 -6.04 -4.40 -13.19
CA ILE A 115 -5.84 -4.60 -14.65
C ILE A 115 -6.85 -3.72 -15.40
N ASP A 116 -6.37 -2.89 -16.32
CA ASP A 116 -7.21 -2.09 -17.21
C ASP A 116 -7.24 -2.77 -18.59
N GLU A 117 -8.33 -3.45 -18.90
CA GLU A 117 -8.50 -4.13 -20.19
C GLU A 117 -9.00 -3.17 -21.29
N GLU A 118 -9.57 -2.03 -20.90
CA GLU A 118 -10.13 -1.03 -21.82
C GLU A 118 -9.03 -0.10 -22.37
N ASN A 119 -8.07 0.28 -21.52
CA ASN A 119 -7.03 1.23 -21.87
C ASN A 119 -5.65 0.57 -21.78
N GLN A 120 -5.15 0.12 -22.92
CA GLN A 120 -3.80 -0.43 -23.01
C GLN A 120 -2.76 0.63 -22.64
N THR A 121 -1.73 0.23 -21.92
CA THR A 121 -0.64 1.11 -21.48
C THR A 121 0.68 0.55 -21.96
N ASP A 122 1.65 1.43 -22.23
CA ASP A 122 2.97 1.01 -22.70
C ASP A 122 3.73 0.25 -21.61
N LEU A 123 4.45 -0.79 -22.03
CA LEU A 123 5.34 -1.55 -21.16
C LEU A 123 6.54 -0.68 -20.75
N VAL A 124 6.75 -0.55 -19.45
CA VAL A 124 7.85 0.23 -18.88
C VAL A 124 9.05 -0.69 -18.64
N THR A 125 10.14 -0.48 -19.37
CA THR A 125 11.35 -1.35 -19.36
C THR A 125 12.62 -0.62 -18.90
N HIS A 126 12.46 0.53 -18.24
CA HIS A 126 13.56 1.33 -17.71
C HIS A 126 13.47 1.48 -16.19
N GLY A 127 14.54 2.01 -15.58
CA GLY A 127 14.60 2.20 -14.13
C GLY A 127 14.59 0.87 -13.37
N VAL A 128 13.73 0.75 -12.35
CA VAL A 128 13.62 -0.46 -11.52
C VAL A 128 13.02 -1.66 -12.27
N PHE A 129 12.50 -1.44 -13.48
CA PHE A 129 11.95 -2.48 -14.36
C PHE A 129 12.95 -2.98 -15.40
N ARG A 130 14.20 -2.49 -15.38
CA ARG A 130 15.28 -2.99 -16.21
C ARG A 130 15.95 -4.17 -15.50
N ILE A 131 15.39 -5.36 -15.62
CA ILE A 131 16.01 -6.62 -15.19
C ILE A 131 16.01 -7.57 -16.39
#